data_AF-D0EZ68-F1
#
_entry.id   AF-D0EZ68-F1
#
_cell.length_a   1.000
_cell.length_b   1.000
_cell.length_c   1.000
_cell.angle_alpha   90.00
_cell.angle_beta   90.00
_cell.angle_gamma   90.00
#
_symmetry.space_group_name_H-M   'P 1'
#
loop_
_entity.id
_entity.type
_entity.pdbx_description
1 polymer ?
#
loop_
_entity_poly.entity_id
_entity_poly.type
_entity_poly.pdbx_seq_one_letter_code
_entity_poly.pdbx_strand_id
1 'polypeptide(L)'
;GRYGYRTTNSSSPAGLSSTVTGYPCDKVSGSMWSDSKPIRSAETYKLTYTTDTFGCQSGSPVYRNYSDTGQTAIAIHTNGGSSYNLGTRVTNSVFDNIQYWSNQ
;
A
#
# COMPACT_ATOMS: atom_id res chain seq x y z
N GLY A 1 10.66 14.19 -0.69
CA GLY A 1 9.22 13.86 -0.73
C GLY A 1 8.73 13.71 0.68
N ARG A 2 7.46 14.03 0.95
CA ARG A 2 6.84 13.79 2.27
C ARG A 2 6.09 12.48 2.19
N TYR A 3 6.48 11.48 2.98
CA TYR A 3 5.68 10.26 3.13
C TYR A 3 4.40 10.60 3.91
N GLY A 4 3.26 10.12 3.43
CA GLY A 4 1.94 10.34 4.05
C GLY A 4 0.94 9.28 3.59
N TYR A 5 -0.30 9.37 4.08
CA TYR A 5 -1.40 8.47 3.69
C TYR A 5 -2.60 9.30 3.23
N ARG A 6 -3.40 8.74 2.31
CA ARG A 6 -4.62 9.41 1.83
C ARG A 6 -5.72 8.43 1.50
N THR A 7 -6.94 8.94 1.50
CA THR A 7 -8.11 8.20 1.06
C THR A 7 -8.17 8.13 -0.47
N THR A 8 -8.87 7.12 -0.99
CA THR A 8 -9.04 6.92 -2.44
C THR A 8 -10.53 6.81 -2.79
N ASN A 9 -11.27 7.93 -2.77
CA ASN A 9 -12.74 7.89 -2.82
C ASN A 9 -13.41 8.24 -4.15
N SER A 10 -12.70 8.68 -5.20
CA SER A 10 -13.37 9.28 -6.37
C SER A 10 -13.11 8.64 -7.73
N SER A 11 -12.16 7.71 -7.84
CA SER A 11 -11.96 6.88 -9.04
C SER A 11 -11.24 5.59 -8.65
N SER A 12 -11.59 4.47 -9.30
CA SER A 12 -10.87 3.21 -9.08
C SER A 12 -9.42 3.38 -9.54
N PRO A 13 -8.41 3.21 -8.66
CA PRO A 13 -7.01 3.31 -9.06
C PRO A 13 -6.52 2.07 -9.84
N ALA A 14 -7.43 1.20 -10.29
CA ALA A 14 -7.07 0.03 -11.09
C ALA A 14 -6.32 0.41 -12.36
N GLY A 15 -5.33 -0.39 -12.73
CA GLY A 15 -4.41 -0.14 -13.84
C GLY A 15 -3.28 0.84 -13.53
N LEU A 16 -3.37 1.59 -12.44
CA LEU A 16 -2.33 2.54 -12.05
C LEU A 16 -1.21 1.84 -11.27
N SER A 17 0.03 2.31 -11.39
CA SER A 17 1.18 1.73 -10.67
C SER A 17 1.06 1.87 -9.16
N SER A 18 1.32 0.80 -8.42
CA SER A 18 1.50 0.77 -6.96
C SER A 18 2.88 0.28 -6.57
N THR A 19 3.49 0.91 -5.57
CA THR A 19 4.77 0.50 -4.98
C THR A 19 4.54 -0.12 -3.61
N VAL A 20 5.10 -1.30 -3.34
CA VAL A 20 5.16 -1.86 -1.98
C VAL A 20 6.59 -1.72 -1.49
N THR A 21 6.78 -1.11 -0.32
CA THR A 21 8.09 -0.92 0.29
C THR A 21 8.11 -1.49 1.71
N GLY A 22 9.03 -2.40 1.99
CA GLY A 22 9.17 -3.01 3.32
C GLY A 22 10.30 -4.03 3.39
N TYR A 23 10.18 -5.04 4.26
CA TYR A 23 11.28 -5.93 4.69
C TYR A 23 11.00 -7.41 4.34
N PRO A 24 11.19 -7.82 3.09
CA PRO A 24 10.94 -9.20 2.67
C PRO A 24 12.04 -10.16 3.15
N CYS A 25 11.65 -11.33 3.65
CA CYS A 25 12.56 -12.32 4.25
C CYS A 25 13.36 -13.17 3.24
N ASP A 26 13.09 -13.07 1.93
CA ASP A 26 13.94 -13.67 0.88
C ASP A 26 15.15 -12.78 0.51
N LYS A 27 15.27 -11.61 1.12
CA LYS A 27 16.41 -10.69 0.95
C LYS A 27 17.31 -10.71 2.18
N VAL A 28 18.39 -9.93 2.12
CA VAL A 28 19.30 -9.75 3.27
C VAL A 28 18.51 -9.30 4.50
N SER A 29 18.72 -9.97 5.63
CA SER A 29 17.97 -9.67 6.86
C SER A 29 18.10 -8.19 7.25
N GLY A 30 16.97 -7.56 7.60
CA GLY A 30 16.90 -6.15 7.97
C GLY A 30 17.02 -5.16 6.80
N SER A 31 17.07 -5.62 5.55
CA SER A 31 17.12 -4.74 4.39
C SER A 31 15.73 -4.37 3.87
N MET A 32 15.57 -3.09 3.49
CA MET A 32 14.33 -2.57 2.92
C MET A 32 14.36 -2.64 1.40
N TRP A 33 13.27 -3.12 0.79
CA TRP A 33 13.13 -3.29 -0.65
C TRP A 33 11.82 -2.71 -1.14
N SER A 34 11.82 -2.28 -2.40
CA SER A 34 10.63 -1.80 -3.09
C SER A 34 10.44 -2.52 -4.42
N ASP A 35 9.20 -2.87 -4.73
CA ASP A 35 8.78 -3.27 -6.09
C ASP A 35 7.57 -2.42 -6.52
N SER A 36 7.39 -2.24 -7.82
CA SER A 36 6.30 -1.44 -8.40
C SER A 36 5.64 -2.13 -9.59
N LYS A 37 4.35 -2.45 -9.45
CA LYS A 37 3.52 -3.02 -10.52
C LYS A 37 2.08 -2.47 -10.45
N PRO A 38 1.24 -2.70 -11.46
CA PRO A 38 -0.12 -2.17 -11.48
C PRO A 38 -1.02 -2.71 -10.37
N ILE A 39 -1.92 -1.82 -9.92
CA ILE A 39 -3.11 -2.15 -9.14
C ILE A 39 -4.05 -2.95 -10.03
N ARG A 40 -4.50 -4.10 -9.54
CA ARG A 40 -5.40 -5.00 -10.24
C ARG A 40 -6.86 -4.61 -10.03
N SER A 41 -7.27 -4.39 -8.79
CA SER A 41 -8.64 -3.97 -8.45
C SER A 41 -8.68 -3.16 -7.16
N ALA A 42 -9.75 -2.37 -7.01
CA ALA A 42 -10.05 -1.64 -5.80
C ALA A 42 -11.53 -1.85 -5.42
N GLU A 43 -11.75 -2.46 -4.26
CA GLU A 43 -13.04 -2.60 -3.60
C GLU A 43 -13.10 -1.64 -2.41
N THR A 44 -14.22 -1.50 -1.70
CA THR A 44 -14.35 -0.56 -0.58
C THR A 44 -13.21 -0.68 0.45
N TYR A 45 -12.88 -1.90 0.88
CA TYR A 45 -11.89 -2.14 1.94
C TYR A 45 -10.60 -2.81 1.46
N LYS A 46 -10.56 -3.28 0.21
CA LYS A 46 -9.48 -4.10 -0.32
C LYS A 46 -8.86 -3.48 -1.56
N LEU A 47 -7.55 -3.41 -1.59
CA LEU A 47 -6.77 -3.09 -2.78
C LEU A 47 -6.00 -4.34 -3.18
N THR A 48 -6.15 -4.78 -4.43
CA THR A 48 -5.32 -5.86 -4.97
C THR A 48 -4.34 -5.31 -6.00
N TYR A 49 -3.15 -5.87 -6.04
CA TYR A 49 -2.06 -5.43 -6.91
C TYR A 49 -1.18 -6.61 -7.29
N THR A 50 -0.45 -6.45 -8.37
CA THR A 50 0.45 -7.49 -8.89
C THR A 50 1.89 -7.34 -8.41
N THR A 51 2.19 -6.29 -7.64
CA THR A 51 3.52 -5.99 -7.08
C THR A 51 4.06 -7.17 -6.31
N ASP A 52 5.29 -7.60 -6.57
CA ASP A 52 5.90 -8.76 -5.93
C ASP A 52 6.12 -8.48 -4.45
N THR A 53 5.76 -9.46 -3.63
CA THR A 53 5.99 -9.45 -2.18
C THR A 53 6.46 -10.82 -1.74
N PHE A 54 7.13 -10.89 -0.60
CA PHE A 54 7.49 -12.14 0.04
C PHE A 54 7.03 -12.13 1.50
N GLY A 55 7.14 -13.28 2.19
CA GLY A 55 6.95 -13.34 3.63
C GLY A 55 7.73 -12.24 4.36
N CYS A 56 7.18 -11.78 5.49
CA CYS A 56 7.66 -10.65 6.31
C CYS A 56 7.34 -9.23 5.80
N GLN A 57 6.70 -9.09 4.64
CA GLN A 57 6.20 -7.79 4.17
C GLN A 57 4.88 -7.33 4.83
N SER A 58 4.30 -8.10 5.75
CA SER A 58 3.04 -7.74 6.43
C SER A 58 3.11 -6.38 7.11
N GLY A 59 2.11 -5.53 6.86
CA GLY A 59 2.05 -4.15 7.37
C GLY A 59 2.74 -3.11 6.47
N SER A 60 3.40 -3.54 5.39
CA SER A 60 4.10 -2.61 4.50
C SER A 60 3.15 -1.65 3.79
N PRO A 61 3.51 -0.37 3.66
CA PRO A 61 2.71 0.59 2.92
C PRO A 61 2.65 0.26 1.42
N VAL A 62 1.47 0.45 0.84
CA VAL A 62 1.23 0.40 -0.61
C VAL A 62 1.06 1.83 -1.11
N TYR A 63 2.07 2.32 -1.82
CA TYR A 63 2.16 3.68 -2.30
C TYR A 63 1.61 3.88 -3.70
N ARG A 64 1.11 5.09 -3.94
CA ARG A 64 0.87 5.69 -5.25
C ARG A 64 1.62 7.01 -5.31
N ASN A 65 2.14 7.36 -6.49
CA ASN A 65 2.70 8.69 -6.70
C ASN A 65 1.59 9.65 -7.16
N TYR A 66 1.41 10.75 -6.44
CA TYR A 66 0.49 11.84 -6.80
C TYR A 66 1.28 13.12 -7.10
N SER A 67 0.75 13.98 -7.97
CA SER A 67 1.41 15.22 -8.37
C SER A 67 1.54 16.24 -7.23
N ASP A 68 0.60 16.23 -6.29
CA ASP A 68 0.51 17.16 -5.16
C ASP A 68 1.29 16.68 -3.93
N THR A 69 1.22 15.38 -3.62
CA THR A 69 1.79 14.81 -2.38
C THR A 69 3.00 13.90 -2.61
N GLY A 70 3.31 13.53 -3.85
CA GLY A 70 4.34 12.53 -4.16
C GLY A 70 3.92 11.12 -3.73
N GLN A 71 4.89 10.31 -3.26
CA GLN A 71 4.63 8.96 -2.74
C GLN A 71 3.71 9.01 -1.53
N THR A 72 2.49 8.49 -1.69
CA THR A 72 1.44 8.51 -0.67
C THR A 72 0.81 7.14 -0.52
N ALA A 73 0.72 6.66 0.71
CA ALA A 73 0.16 5.35 1.03
C ALA A 73 -1.36 5.38 0.84
N ILE A 74 -1.88 4.35 0.16
CA ILE A 74 -3.31 4.19 -0.13
C ILE A 74 -3.87 2.86 0.38
N ALA A 75 -2.99 1.94 0.78
CA ALA A 75 -3.33 0.69 1.44
C ALA A 75 -2.16 0.20 2.30
N ILE A 76 -2.44 -0.79 3.15
CA ILE A 76 -1.49 -1.49 4.01
C ILE A 76 -1.47 -2.95 3.57
N HIS A 77 -0.32 -3.49 3.17
CA HIS A 77 -0.16 -4.87 2.72
C HIS A 77 -0.47 -5.85 3.84
N THR A 78 -1.30 -6.86 3.57
CA THR A 78 -1.72 -7.85 4.57
C THR A 78 -1.58 -9.29 4.09
N ASN A 79 -1.68 -9.56 2.79
CA ASN A 79 -1.70 -10.93 2.27
C ASN A 79 -0.96 -11.05 0.95
N GLY A 80 -0.29 -12.20 0.80
CA GLY A 80 0.30 -12.64 -0.44
C GLY A 80 -0.54 -13.70 -1.16
N GLY A 81 -0.46 -13.75 -2.49
CA GLY A 81 -1.14 -14.77 -3.30
C GLY A 81 -0.36 -15.09 -4.58
N SER A 82 -0.68 -16.22 -5.22
CA SER A 82 0.05 -16.69 -6.42
C SER A 82 -0.17 -15.81 -7.65
N SER A 83 -1.28 -15.07 -7.73
CA SER A 83 -1.64 -14.22 -8.88
C SER A 83 -1.74 -12.74 -8.55
N TYR A 84 -1.89 -12.39 -7.27
CA TYR A 84 -2.00 -11.02 -6.79
C TYR A 84 -1.80 -10.97 -5.28
N ASN A 85 -1.40 -9.79 -4.81
CA ASN A 85 -1.28 -9.45 -3.40
C ASN A 85 -2.41 -8.52 -2.98
N LEU A 86 -2.66 -8.43 -1.67
CA LEU A 86 -3.79 -7.69 -1.11
C LEU A 86 -3.33 -6.79 0.03
N GLY A 87 -3.93 -5.61 0.08
CA GLY A 87 -3.84 -4.72 1.23
C GLY A 87 -5.18 -4.14 1.65
N THR A 88 -5.28 -3.78 2.92
CA THR A 88 -6.41 -3.01 3.48
C THR A 88 -6.31 -1.58 3.00
N ARG A 89 -7.37 -1.06 2.39
CA ARG A 89 -7.40 0.33 1.89
C ARG A 89 -7.45 1.34 3.02
N VAL A 90 -6.82 2.48 2.78
CA VAL A 90 -7.03 3.68 3.58
C VAL A 90 -8.37 4.29 3.14
N THR A 91 -9.45 3.87 3.80
CA THR A 91 -10.77 4.52 3.73
C THR A 91 -10.79 5.78 4.60
N ASN A 92 -11.88 6.56 4.58
CA ASN A 92 -12.05 7.68 5.52
C ASN A 92 -11.93 7.22 6.97
N SER A 93 -12.64 6.16 7.35
CA SER A 93 -12.58 5.61 8.72
C SER A 93 -11.18 5.17 9.12
N VAL A 94 -10.42 4.54 8.21
CA VAL A 94 -9.03 4.17 8.47
C VAL A 94 -8.15 5.41 8.60
N PHE A 95 -8.31 6.40 7.73
CA PHE A 95 -7.58 7.67 7.80
C PHE A 95 -7.82 8.37 9.14
N ASP A 96 -9.07 8.50 9.56
CA ASP A 96 -9.48 9.15 10.80
C ASP A 96 -8.92 8.41 12.02
N ASN A 97 -8.94 7.08 12.01
CA ASN A 97 -8.34 6.27 13.08
C ASN A 97 -6.82 6.49 13.17
N ILE A 98 -6.11 6.49 12.04
CA ILE A 98 -4.66 6.74 12.04
C ILE A 98 -4.36 8.16 12.57
N GLN A 99 -5.15 9.17 12.17
CA GLN A 99 -5.01 10.52 12.70
C GLN A 99 -5.25 10.57 14.22
N TYR A 100 -6.32 9.95 14.70
CA TYR A 100 -6.65 9.91 16.12
C TYR A 100 -5.53 9.28 16.95
N TRP A 101 -5.01 8.13 16.53
CA TRP A 101 -3.94 7.42 17.23
C TRP A 101 -2.60 8.13 17.15
N SER A 102 -2.30 8.83 16.05
CA SER A 102 -1.03 9.56 15.90
C SER A 102 -0.93 10.81 16.79
N ASN A 103 -2.07 11.26 17.34
CA ASN A 103 -2.15 12.41 18.26
C ASN A 103 -2.37 12.00 19.73
N GLN A 104 -2.24 10.70 20.04
CA GLN A 104 -2.14 10.21 21.42
C GLN A 104 -0.69 10.30 21.90
#